data_AF-X0YK01-F1
#
_entry.id   AF-X0YK01-F1
#
_cell.length_a   1.000
_cell.length_b   1.000
_cell.length_c   1.000
_cell.angle_alpha   90.00
_cell.angle_beta   90.00
_cell.angle_gamma   90.00
#
_symmetry.space_group_name_H-M   'P 1'
#
loop_
_entity.id
_entity.type
_entity.pdbx_description
1 polymer ?
#
loop_
_entity_poly.entity_id
_entity_poly.type
_entity_poly.pdbx_seq_one_letter_code
_entity_poly.pdbx_strand_id
1 'polypeptide(L)'
;VEVAGYYTSLRKGFEEIGITADFVDLSGNPFAYGRARKMGITAKALRAMRKALGIVVRSPNMQRRLHRILQTLTGIPLLVKGLWKYDVFIFGFGTSLMAFRDLPILKALGKRIIYVFHGSDIRPPYIDGAQLLGKYGLTARQAIRQAERLKRMIRRIERYADVMVDLPTQGLFHEKPFVNWLRIGIPFQRPDVKEKAADSRLPERGAVRILHSPSHPEAKGTDRVRDTIESLRAKGYAIEYV
;
A
#
# COMPACT_ATOMS: atom_id res chain seq x y z
N VAL A 1 -2.22 3.23 -5.28
CA VAL A 1 -1.79 3.38 -3.88
C VAL A 1 -0.32 3.06 -3.85
N GLU A 2 0.49 4.04 -3.52
CA GLU A 2 1.92 3.87 -3.27
C GLU A 2 2.15 3.65 -1.76
N VAL A 3 3.08 2.78 -1.41
CA VAL A 3 3.45 2.49 0.00
C VAL A 3 4.96 2.47 0.12
N ALA A 4 5.50 3.35 0.96
CA ALA A 4 6.94 3.49 1.20
C ALA A 4 7.80 3.59 -0.09
N GLY A 5 7.25 4.07 -1.21
CA GLY A 5 7.96 4.14 -2.48
C GLY A 5 8.21 2.79 -3.16
N TYR A 6 7.50 1.72 -2.77
CA TYR A 6 7.63 0.37 -3.31
C TYR A 6 7.50 0.35 -4.84
N TYR A 7 6.40 0.86 -5.40
CA TYR A 7 6.14 0.76 -6.84
C TYR A 7 7.02 1.70 -7.64
N THR A 8 7.33 2.86 -7.08
CA THR A 8 8.29 3.80 -7.67
C THR A 8 9.68 3.17 -7.77
N SER A 9 10.15 2.50 -6.72
CA SER A 9 11.45 1.81 -6.71
C SER A 9 11.45 0.58 -7.60
N LEU A 10 10.37 -0.19 -7.60
CA LEU A 10 10.19 -1.33 -8.51
C LEU A 10 10.29 -0.91 -9.98
N ARG A 11 9.59 0.18 -10.35
CA ARG A 11 9.64 0.74 -11.70
C ARG A 11 11.06 1.17 -12.09
N LYS A 12 11.79 1.83 -11.19
CA LYS A 12 13.20 2.22 -11.45
C LYS A 12 14.08 0.99 -11.63
N GLY A 13 13.95 -0.02 -10.77
CA GLY A 13 14.69 -1.27 -10.91
C GLY A 13 14.42 -1.96 -12.25
N PHE A 14 13.17 -1.95 -12.74
CA PHE A 14 12.87 -2.43 -14.10
C PHE A 14 13.57 -1.61 -15.19
N GLU A 15 13.53 -0.28 -15.10
CA GLU A 15 14.22 0.59 -16.07
C GLU A 15 15.74 0.35 -16.07
N GLU A 16 16.34 0.15 -14.90
CA GLU A 16 17.78 -0.14 -14.73
C GLU A 16 18.21 -1.45 -15.41
N ILE A 17 17.32 -2.45 -15.47
CA ILE A 17 17.56 -3.72 -16.17
C ILE A 17 17.00 -3.73 -17.61
N GLY A 18 16.67 -2.56 -18.17
CA GLY A 18 16.21 -2.42 -19.55
C GLY A 18 14.75 -2.81 -19.81
N ILE A 19 13.95 -3.01 -18.76
CA ILE A 19 12.51 -3.30 -18.87
C ILE A 19 11.71 -2.00 -18.82
N THR A 20 10.90 -1.76 -19.86
CA THR A 20 10.00 -0.60 -19.88
C THR A 20 8.84 -0.79 -18.90
N ALA A 21 8.76 0.07 -17.87
CA ALA A 21 7.70 0.04 -16.88
C ALA A 21 7.11 1.42 -16.62
N ASP A 22 5.77 1.53 -16.63
CA ASP A 22 5.05 2.72 -16.15
C ASP A 22 4.38 2.42 -14.80
N PHE A 23 4.45 3.38 -13.89
CA PHE A 23 3.67 3.37 -12.64
C PHE A 23 2.60 4.47 -12.67
N VAL A 24 1.37 4.11 -12.33
CA VAL A 24 0.25 5.05 -12.27
C VAL A 24 -0.36 5.02 -10.87
N ASP A 25 -0.09 6.06 -10.07
CA ASP A 25 -0.76 6.24 -8.78
C ASP A 25 -2.02 7.12 -8.90
N LEU A 26 -3.18 6.46 -8.85
CA LEU A 26 -4.49 7.11 -8.87
C LEU A 26 -4.95 7.59 -7.50
N SER A 27 -4.24 7.22 -6.42
CA SER A 27 -4.62 7.59 -5.05
C SER A 27 -4.07 8.96 -4.63
N GLY A 28 -3.00 9.43 -5.27
CA GLY A 28 -2.36 10.70 -4.93
C GLY A 28 -1.63 10.61 -3.60
N ASN A 29 -0.50 9.90 -3.59
CA ASN A 29 0.32 9.79 -2.38
C ASN A 29 0.90 11.17 -1.96
N PRO A 30 0.69 11.61 -0.70
CA PRO A 30 1.12 12.92 -0.22
C PRO A 30 2.64 13.04 0.00
N PHE A 31 3.33 11.92 0.15
CA PHE A 31 4.75 11.89 0.52
C PHE A 31 5.70 11.98 -0.68
N ALA A 32 5.16 12.12 -1.90
CA ALA A 32 5.92 12.36 -3.13
C ALA A 32 7.18 11.47 -3.28
N TYR A 33 7.03 10.17 -2.98
CA TYR A 33 8.13 9.20 -3.05
C TYR A 33 8.75 9.20 -4.45
N GLY A 34 10.02 9.64 -4.51
CA GLY A 34 10.75 9.85 -5.75
C GLY A 34 10.26 11.09 -6.53
N ARG A 35 11.19 11.82 -7.14
CA ARG A 35 10.89 12.78 -8.22
C ARG A 35 10.29 11.99 -9.40
N ALA A 36 9.04 11.58 -9.28
CA ALA A 36 8.38 10.75 -10.27
C ALA A 36 8.34 11.53 -11.58
N ARG A 37 8.76 10.87 -12.67
CA ARG A 37 8.54 11.32 -14.04
C ARG A 37 7.15 11.94 -14.11
N LYS A 38 7.05 13.20 -14.59
CA LYS A 38 5.80 13.98 -14.61
C LYS A 38 4.68 13.06 -15.09
N MET A 39 3.73 12.80 -14.19
CA MET A 39 2.59 11.92 -14.46
C MET A 39 1.96 12.32 -15.80
N GLY A 40 1.76 11.37 -16.71
CA GLY A 40 1.24 11.65 -18.05
C GLY A 40 -0.09 12.41 -17.99
N ILE A 41 -0.37 13.24 -19.00
CA ILE A 41 -1.55 14.11 -19.03
C ILE A 41 -2.85 13.31 -18.77
N THR A 42 -2.95 12.11 -19.35
CA THR A 42 -4.08 11.17 -19.13
C THR A 42 -4.20 10.72 -17.68
N ALA A 43 -3.10 10.33 -17.04
CA ALA A 43 -3.11 9.96 -15.62
C ALA A 43 -3.45 11.15 -14.71
N LYS A 44 -3.02 12.38 -15.07
CA LYS A 44 -3.37 13.61 -14.33
C LYS A 44 -4.86 13.92 -14.43
N ALA A 45 -5.41 13.87 -15.63
CA ALA A 45 -6.83 14.07 -15.89
C ALA A 45 -7.69 13.03 -15.15
N LEU A 46 -7.29 11.75 -15.20
CA LEU A 46 -7.98 10.67 -14.49
C LEU A 46 -7.94 10.82 -12.98
N ARG A 47 -6.79 11.23 -12.42
CA ARG A 47 -6.67 11.51 -10.99
C ARG A 47 -7.56 12.68 -10.57
N ALA A 48 -7.58 13.75 -11.36
CA ALA A 48 -8.45 14.90 -11.13
C ALA A 48 -9.93 14.50 -11.20
N MET A 49 -10.32 13.70 -12.21
CA MET A 49 -11.67 13.17 -12.37
C MET A 49 -12.08 12.27 -11.18
N ARG A 50 -11.21 11.35 -10.75
CA ARG A 50 -11.46 10.52 -9.55
C ARG A 50 -11.63 11.36 -8.29
N LYS A 51 -10.81 12.40 -8.12
CA LYS A 51 -10.90 13.33 -6.98
C LYS A 51 -12.20 14.13 -7.01
N ALA A 52 -12.58 14.68 -8.17
CA ALA A 52 -13.83 15.42 -8.35
C ALA A 52 -15.05 14.53 -8.09
N LEU A 53 -15.08 13.32 -8.64
CA LEU A 53 -16.11 12.32 -8.35
C LEU A 53 -16.17 11.94 -6.87
N GLY A 54 -15.03 11.94 -6.17
CA GLY A 54 -14.95 11.71 -4.72
C GLY A 54 -15.54 12.84 -3.87
N ILE A 55 -15.42 14.10 -4.32
CA ILE A 55 -15.92 15.27 -3.59
C ILE A 55 -17.44 15.42 -3.73
N VAL A 56 -17.99 15.19 -4.93
CA VAL A 56 -19.42 15.37 -5.24
C VAL A 56 -20.33 14.40 -4.46
N VAL A 57 -19.81 13.27 -3.96
CA VAL A 57 -20.62 12.13 -3.47
C VAL A 57 -20.56 11.94 -1.95
N ARG A 58 -20.44 13.03 -1.18
CA ARG A 58 -20.67 13.02 0.28
C ARG A 58 -22.15 12.87 0.70
N SER A 59 -23.07 12.56 -0.22
CA SER A 59 -24.53 12.49 -0.04
C SER A 59 -25.06 11.03 -0.22
N PRO A 60 -26.28 10.64 0.27
CA PRO A 60 -26.54 9.31 0.85
C PRO A 60 -26.70 8.14 -0.14
N ASN A 61 -26.87 6.93 0.45
CA ASN A 61 -26.56 5.57 -0.03
C ASN A 61 -26.85 5.17 -1.51
N MET A 62 -27.78 5.79 -2.23
CA MET A 62 -27.99 5.56 -3.67
C MET A 62 -26.80 6.06 -4.50
N GLN A 63 -26.24 7.21 -4.10
CA GLN A 63 -25.10 7.83 -4.77
C GLN A 63 -23.82 7.00 -4.63
N ARG A 64 -23.68 6.18 -3.56
CA ARG A 64 -22.50 5.31 -3.34
C ARG A 64 -22.37 4.16 -4.36
N ARG A 65 -23.49 3.66 -4.91
CA ARG A 65 -23.44 2.62 -5.97
C ARG A 65 -23.05 3.25 -7.30
N LEU A 66 -23.72 4.32 -7.68
CA LEU A 66 -23.41 5.08 -8.89
C LEU A 66 -21.96 5.59 -8.87
N HIS A 67 -21.50 6.08 -7.73
CA HIS A 67 -20.12 6.51 -7.53
C HIS A 67 -19.10 5.39 -7.73
N ARG A 68 -19.35 4.19 -7.19
CA ARG A 68 -18.47 3.04 -7.42
C ARG A 68 -18.43 2.65 -8.90
N ILE A 69 -19.56 2.76 -9.61
CA ILE A 69 -19.61 2.53 -11.05
C ILE A 69 -18.78 3.61 -11.78
N LEU A 70 -19.04 4.89 -11.54
CA LEU A 70 -18.31 6.00 -12.17
C LEU A 70 -16.81 5.95 -11.89
N GLN A 71 -16.41 5.64 -10.65
CA GLN A 71 -15.00 5.42 -10.31
C GLN A 71 -14.40 4.22 -11.06
N THR A 72 -15.16 3.13 -11.23
CA THR A 72 -14.72 1.98 -12.04
C THR A 72 -14.50 2.39 -13.49
N LEU A 73 -15.39 3.23 -14.06
CA LEU A 73 -15.28 3.69 -15.46
C LEU A 73 -14.03 4.53 -15.71
N THR A 74 -13.53 5.26 -14.72
CA THR A 74 -12.24 5.98 -14.85
C THR A 74 -11.05 5.03 -15.07
N GLY A 75 -11.18 3.74 -14.78
CA GLY A 75 -10.15 2.74 -15.09
C GLY A 75 -10.06 2.38 -16.58
N ILE A 76 -11.11 2.62 -17.37
CA ILE A 76 -11.21 2.17 -18.77
C ILE A 76 -10.09 2.74 -19.64
N PRO A 77 -9.79 4.06 -19.65
CA PRO A 77 -8.74 4.58 -20.51
C PRO A 77 -7.35 4.02 -20.18
N LEU A 78 -7.08 3.71 -18.91
CA LEU A 78 -5.83 3.07 -18.50
C LEU A 78 -5.78 1.61 -18.89
N LEU A 79 -6.90 0.90 -18.79
CA LEU A 79 -6.99 -0.48 -19.24
C LEU A 79 -6.75 -0.56 -20.73
N VAL A 80 -7.45 0.25 -21.54
CA VAL A 80 -7.29 0.26 -23.01
C VAL A 80 -5.85 0.61 -23.40
N LYS A 81 -5.29 1.67 -22.84
CA LYS A 81 -3.88 2.04 -23.09
C LYS A 81 -2.93 0.93 -22.66
N GLY A 82 -3.19 0.32 -21.49
CA GLY A 82 -2.36 -0.74 -20.94
C GLY A 82 -2.39 -2.01 -21.77
N LEU A 83 -3.57 -2.41 -22.26
CA LEU A 83 -3.76 -3.58 -23.10
C LEU A 83 -2.93 -3.52 -24.39
N TRP A 84 -2.82 -2.33 -24.97
CA TRP A 84 -2.02 -2.10 -26.18
C TRP A 84 -0.51 -2.04 -25.91
N LYS A 85 -0.09 -1.52 -24.75
CA LYS A 85 1.33 -1.23 -24.47
C LYS A 85 2.05 -2.31 -23.65
N TYR A 86 1.34 -3.09 -22.84
CA TYR A 86 1.94 -3.97 -21.84
C TYR A 86 1.45 -5.40 -21.92
N ASP A 87 2.35 -6.33 -21.63
CA ASP A 87 2.06 -7.76 -21.52
C ASP A 87 1.92 -8.21 -20.07
N VAL A 88 2.48 -7.46 -19.12
CA VAL A 88 2.46 -7.74 -17.68
C VAL A 88 1.79 -6.61 -16.92
N PHE A 89 0.85 -6.96 -16.05
CA PHE A 89 0.15 -6.06 -15.15
C PHE A 89 0.47 -6.43 -13.71
N ILE A 90 1.06 -5.50 -12.97
CA ILE A 90 1.36 -5.67 -11.55
C ILE A 90 0.37 -4.84 -10.75
N PHE A 91 -0.48 -5.51 -9.99
CA PHE A 91 -1.45 -4.89 -9.09
C PHE A 91 -0.96 -4.94 -7.65
N GLY A 92 -1.26 -3.85 -6.96
CA GLY A 92 -0.98 -3.69 -5.55
C GLY A 92 -2.21 -3.84 -4.70
N PHE A 93 -2.01 -4.42 -3.52
CA PHE A 93 -3.06 -4.64 -2.54
C PHE A 93 -4.21 -5.50 -3.09
N GLY A 94 -5.34 -5.51 -2.41
CA GLY A 94 -6.62 -5.98 -2.97
C GLY A 94 -7.27 -4.98 -3.94
N THR A 95 -6.54 -4.44 -4.92
CA THR A 95 -7.08 -3.43 -5.87
C THR A 95 -6.78 -3.76 -7.33
N SER A 96 -7.45 -3.06 -8.25
CA SER A 96 -7.35 -3.24 -9.71
C SER A 96 -7.90 -1.99 -10.42
N LEU A 97 -7.83 -1.91 -11.75
CA LEU A 97 -8.26 -0.71 -12.47
C LEU A 97 -9.79 -0.51 -12.41
N MET A 98 -10.54 -1.62 -12.49
CA MET A 98 -11.99 -1.63 -12.69
C MET A 98 -12.71 -2.52 -11.67
N ALA A 99 -12.28 -2.47 -10.40
CA ALA A 99 -12.89 -3.24 -9.31
C ALA A 99 -13.02 -4.74 -9.65
N PHE A 100 -11.93 -5.29 -10.17
CA PHE A 100 -11.68 -6.68 -10.56
C PHE A 100 -12.40 -7.14 -11.83
N ARG A 101 -13.10 -6.23 -12.53
CA ARG A 101 -13.68 -6.54 -13.85
C ARG A 101 -12.65 -6.57 -14.96
N ASP A 102 -11.50 -5.95 -14.73
CA ASP A 102 -10.35 -5.97 -15.62
C ASP A 102 -9.62 -7.32 -15.60
N LEU A 103 -9.65 -8.09 -14.50
CA LEU A 103 -8.89 -9.35 -14.40
C LEU A 103 -9.31 -10.43 -15.42
N PRO A 104 -10.61 -10.71 -15.63
CA PRO A 104 -11.03 -11.66 -16.68
C PRO A 104 -10.63 -11.18 -18.08
N ILE A 105 -10.72 -9.87 -18.35
CA ILE A 105 -10.38 -9.28 -19.65
C ILE A 105 -8.89 -9.45 -19.92
N LEU A 106 -8.05 -9.08 -18.95
CA LEU A 106 -6.60 -9.24 -19.03
C LEU A 106 -6.24 -10.70 -19.26
N LYS A 107 -6.86 -11.62 -18.51
CA LYS A 107 -6.57 -13.06 -18.63
C LYS A 107 -7.01 -13.63 -19.97
N ALA A 108 -8.18 -13.23 -20.47
CA ALA A 108 -8.69 -13.65 -21.78
C ALA A 108 -7.81 -13.14 -22.93
N LEU A 109 -7.19 -11.97 -22.78
CA LEU A 109 -6.26 -11.39 -23.75
C LEU A 109 -4.81 -11.88 -23.57
N GLY A 110 -4.58 -12.93 -22.78
CA GLY A 110 -3.26 -13.53 -22.57
C GLY A 110 -2.28 -12.66 -21.77
N LYS A 111 -2.75 -11.61 -21.09
CA LYS A 111 -1.90 -10.74 -20.28
C LYS A 111 -1.54 -11.43 -18.96
N ARG A 112 -0.28 -11.27 -18.55
CA ARG A 112 0.23 -11.79 -17.28
C ARG A 112 -0.19 -10.87 -16.13
N ILE A 113 -0.76 -11.44 -15.08
CA ILE A 113 -1.26 -10.70 -13.92
C ILE A 113 -0.46 -11.09 -12.68
N ILE A 114 0.21 -10.11 -12.07
CA ILE A 114 0.94 -10.27 -10.81
C ILE A 114 0.25 -9.45 -9.73
N TYR A 115 0.01 -10.05 -8.56
CA TYR A 115 -0.48 -9.34 -7.37
C TYR A 115 0.60 -9.27 -6.30
N VAL A 116 0.78 -8.08 -5.72
CA VAL A 116 1.65 -7.86 -4.56
C VAL A 116 0.81 -7.35 -3.39
N PHE A 117 0.76 -8.13 -2.31
CA PHE A 117 0.01 -7.80 -1.10
C PHE A 117 0.94 -7.18 -0.04
N HIS A 118 0.43 -6.24 0.77
CA HIS A 118 1.25 -5.33 1.58
C HIS A 118 0.93 -5.36 3.09
N GLY A 119 0.12 -6.30 3.56
CA GLY A 119 -0.28 -6.33 4.95
C GLY A 119 -1.76 -6.60 5.17
N SER A 120 -2.41 -5.57 5.70
CA SER A 120 -3.79 -5.58 6.15
C SER A 120 -4.82 -5.73 5.02
N ASP A 121 -4.38 -5.66 3.77
CA ASP A 121 -5.22 -5.85 2.59
C ASP A 121 -5.69 -7.30 2.40
N ILE A 122 -5.03 -8.27 3.04
CA ILE A 122 -5.45 -9.68 3.05
C ILE A 122 -5.48 -10.31 4.44
N ARG A 123 -4.84 -9.67 5.43
CA ARG A 123 -4.78 -10.19 6.81
C ARG A 123 -6.19 -10.36 7.37
N PRO A 124 -6.51 -11.52 8.00
CA PRO A 124 -7.78 -11.68 8.67
C PRO A 124 -7.99 -10.59 9.74
N PRO A 125 -9.16 -9.94 9.77
CA PRO A 125 -9.41 -8.79 10.66
C PRO A 125 -9.39 -9.19 12.13
N TYR A 126 -9.71 -10.45 12.44
CA TYR A 126 -9.72 -10.97 13.81
C TYR A 126 -8.33 -11.26 14.38
N ILE A 127 -7.25 -11.14 13.60
CA ILE A 127 -5.87 -11.15 14.10
C ILE A 127 -5.19 -9.78 13.93
N ASP A 128 -5.94 -8.76 13.48
CA ASP A 128 -5.44 -7.40 13.36
C ASP A 128 -5.81 -6.60 14.60
N GLY A 129 -4.86 -6.49 15.53
CA GLY A 129 -5.04 -5.74 16.77
C GLY A 129 -5.44 -4.29 16.53
N ALA A 130 -5.03 -3.67 15.42
CA ALA A 130 -5.44 -2.30 15.10
C ALA A 130 -6.91 -2.19 14.68
N GLN A 131 -7.52 -3.29 14.21
CA GLN A 131 -8.94 -3.32 13.84
C GLN A 131 -9.83 -3.80 14.97
N LEU A 132 -9.32 -4.65 15.87
CA LEU A 132 -10.08 -5.17 17.01
C LEU A 132 -10.00 -4.28 18.24
N LEU A 133 -8.86 -3.65 18.48
CA LEU A 133 -8.60 -2.88 19.69
C LEU A 133 -8.90 -1.39 19.44
N GLY A 134 -9.31 -0.69 20.50
CA GLY A 134 -9.59 0.74 20.48
C GLY A 134 -11.08 1.09 20.52
N LYS A 135 -11.37 2.40 20.56
CA LYS A 135 -12.73 2.96 20.75
C LYS A 135 -13.72 2.57 19.65
N TYR A 136 -13.22 2.16 18.49
CA TYR A 136 -14.00 1.78 17.32
C TYR A 136 -13.68 0.35 16.82
N GLY A 137 -13.20 -0.50 17.73
CA GLY A 137 -12.88 -1.90 17.43
C GLY A 137 -14.06 -2.66 16.82
N LEU A 138 -13.75 -3.58 15.91
CA LEU A 138 -14.77 -4.41 15.27
C LEU A 138 -15.39 -5.39 16.27
N THR A 139 -16.72 -5.47 16.27
CA THR A 139 -17.42 -6.59 16.91
C THR A 139 -17.10 -7.90 16.20
N ALA A 140 -17.21 -9.04 16.89
CA ALA A 140 -17.01 -10.37 16.28
C ALA A 140 -17.81 -10.56 14.98
N ARG A 141 -19.09 -10.15 14.97
CA ARG A 141 -19.95 -10.21 13.76
C ARG A 141 -19.44 -9.30 12.64
N GLN A 142 -18.87 -8.14 12.95
CA GLN A 142 -18.25 -7.28 11.93
C GLN A 142 -16.95 -7.90 11.40
N ALA A 143 -16.10 -8.43 12.27
CA ALA A 143 -14.86 -9.11 11.90
C ALA A 143 -15.12 -10.31 10.97
N ILE A 144 -16.11 -11.16 11.30
CA ILE A 144 -16.52 -12.29 10.44
C ILE A 144 -16.96 -11.80 9.05
N ARG A 145 -17.86 -10.80 8.99
CA ARG A 145 -18.32 -10.25 7.70
C ARG A 145 -17.19 -9.64 6.87
N GLN A 146 -16.20 -9.04 7.52
CA GLN A 146 -15.02 -8.51 6.84
C GLN A 146 -14.11 -9.62 6.34
N ALA A 147 -13.87 -10.65 7.15
CA ALA A 147 -13.11 -11.84 6.77
C ALA A 147 -13.72 -12.52 5.53
N GLU A 148 -15.05 -12.70 5.49
CA GLU A 148 -15.75 -13.28 4.33
C GLU A 148 -15.62 -12.42 3.06
N ARG A 149 -15.58 -11.10 3.19
CA ARG A 149 -15.38 -10.18 2.06
C ARG A 149 -13.95 -10.27 1.53
N LEU A 150 -12.97 -10.26 2.43
CA LEU A 150 -11.55 -10.44 2.09
C LEU A 150 -11.32 -11.79 1.42
N LYS A 151 -11.85 -12.88 1.98
CA LYS A 151 -11.73 -14.22 1.38
C LYS A 151 -12.32 -14.29 -0.02
N ARG A 152 -13.51 -13.69 -0.25
CA ARG A 152 -14.11 -13.61 -1.59
C ARG A 152 -13.28 -12.80 -2.58
N MET A 153 -12.67 -11.71 -2.12
CA MET A 153 -11.77 -10.91 -2.93
C MET A 153 -10.51 -11.71 -3.30
N ILE A 154 -9.87 -12.37 -2.33
CA ILE A 154 -8.67 -13.18 -2.54
C ILE A 154 -8.95 -14.31 -3.53
N ARG A 155 -10.04 -15.07 -3.35
CA ARG A 155 -10.45 -16.11 -4.31
C ARG A 155 -10.67 -15.58 -5.72
N ARG A 156 -11.20 -14.36 -5.85
CA ARG A 156 -11.37 -13.71 -7.17
C ARG A 156 -10.02 -13.36 -7.78
N ILE A 157 -9.09 -12.84 -7.00
CA ILE A 157 -7.73 -12.53 -7.46
C ILE A 157 -7.02 -13.83 -7.86
N GLU A 158 -7.00 -14.83 -6.99
CA GLU A 158 -6.39 -16.15 -7.21
C GLU A 158 -6.89 -16.85 -8.47
N ARG A 159 -8.15 -16.61 -8.86
CA ARG A 159 -8.71 -17.18 -10.09
C ARG A 159 -7.98 -16.69 -11.36
N TYR A 160 -7.56 -15.43 -11.38
CA TYR A 160 -7.03 -14.79 -12.60
C TYR A 160 -5.55 -14.45 -12.51
N ALA A 161 -5.05 -14.15 -11.31
CA ALA A 161 -3.65 -13.86 -11.06
C ALA A 161 -2.79 -15.06 -11.43
N ASP A 162 -1.73 -14.78 -12.15
CA ASP A 162 -0.74 -15.78 -12.51
C ASP A 162 0.30 -15.98 -11.42
N VAL A 163 0.66 -14.89 -10.75
CA VAL A 163 1.61 -14.88 -9.64
C VAL A 163 1.06 -13.99 -8.54
N MET A 164 1.19 -14.45 -7.31
CA MET A 164 0.95 -13.65 -6.12
C MET A 164 2.23 -13.56 -5.32
N VAL A 165 2.50 -12.40 -4.75
CA VAL A 165 3.65 -12.13 -3.89
C VAL A 165 3.11 -11.65 -2.56
N ASP A 166 3.43 -12.37 -1.50
CA ASP A 166 2.89 -12.12 -0.17
C ASP A 166 3.78 -12.68 0.94
N LEU A 167 3.51 -12.30 2.19
CA LEU A 167 4.15 -12.81 3.38
C LEU A 167 3.36 -13.99 3.98
N PRO A 168 4.02 -15.11 4.32
CA PRO A 168 3.37 -16.25 4.98
C PRO A 168 2.58 -15.88 6.25
N THR A 169 3.03 -14.86 7.00
CA THR A 169 2.39 -14.43 8.25
C THR A 169 1.05 -13.71 8.07
N GLN A 170 0.70 -13.31 6.85
CA GLN A 170 -0.58 -12.64 6.56
C GLN A 170 -1.40 -13.34 5.46
N GLY A 171 -0.78 -14.23 4.69
CA GLY A 171 -1.39 -15.02 3.61
C GLY A 171 -2.33 -16.15 4.03
N LEU A 172 -2.91 -16.10 5.24
CA LEU A 172 -3.76 -17.15 5.83
C LEU A 172 -5.00 -17.50 4.99
N PHE A 173 -5.44 -16.58 4.13
CA PHE A 173 -6.61 -16.76 3.28
C PHE A 173 -6.28 -17.22 1.86
N HIS A 174 -5.01 -17.39 1.51
CA HIS A 174 -4.63 -17.96 0.23
C HIS A 174 -5.04 -19.44 0.13
N GLU A 175 -5.58 -19.83 -1.03
CA GLU A 175 -5.88 -21.22 -1.39
C GLU A 175 -4.93 -21.73 -2.48
N LYS A 176 -4.15 -20.82 -3.08
CA LYS A 176 -3.13 -21.14 -4.09
C LYS A 176 -1.73 -20.79 -3.58
N PRO A 177 -0.70 -21.48 -4.10
CA PRO A 177 0.68 -21.09 -3.83
C PRO A 177 0.93 -19.64 -4.22
N PHE A 178 1.71 -18.95 -3.39
CA PHE A 178 2.21 -17.60 -3.64
C PHE A 178 3.71 -17.55 -3.38
N VAL A 179 4.37 -16.57 -3.98
CA VAL A 179 5.79 -16.35 -3.77
C VAL A 179 6.00 -15.63 -2.45
N ASN A 180 6.83 -16.21 -1.59
CA ASN A 180 7.22 -15.59 -0.33
C ASN A 180 8.00 -14.29 -0.62
N TRP A 181 7.40 -13.16 -0.26
CA TRP A 181 7.94 -11.84 -0.51
C TRP A 181 9.35 -11.65 0.09
N LEU A 182 9.65 -12.28 1.23
CA LEU A 182 10.99 -12.25 1.85
C LEU A 182 12.08 -12.91 1.01
N ARG A 183 11.73 -13.77 0.05
CA ARG A 183 12.69 -14.40 -0.86
C ARG A 183 13.06 -13.52 -2.05
N ILE A 184 12.18 -12.60 -2.44
CA ILE A 184 12.45 -11.64 -3.53
C ILE A 184 13.06 -10.34 -2.98
N GLY A 185 12.65 -9.94 -1.78
CA GLY A 185 13.03 -8.69 -1.16
C GLY A 185 12.08 -7.54 -1.50
N ILE A 186 12.38 -6.38 -0.90
CA ILE A 186 11.60 -5.14 -1.07
C ILE A 186 12.38 -4.23 -2.01
N PRO A 187 11.81 -3.77 -3.13
CA PRO A 187 12.43 -2.78 -3.99
C PRO A 187 12.72 -1.51 -3.18
N PHE A 188 13.97 -1.08 -3.19
CA PHE A 188 14.40 0.14 -2.53
C PHE A 188 15.35 0.89 -3.45
N GLN A 189 15.43 2.20 -3.24
CA GLN A 189 16.52 3.00 -3.83
C GLN A 189 17.60 3.07 -2.79
N ARG A 190 18.81 2.64 -3.17
CA ARG A 190 19.98 2.90 -2.33
C ARG A 190 20.09 4.43 -2.24
N PRO A 191 20.02 5.02 -1.05
CA PRO A 191 20.28 6.44 -0.93
C PRO A 191 21.69 6.70 -1.44
N ASP A 192 21.90 7.83 -2.11
CA ASP A 192 23.23 8.40 -2.31
C ASP A 192 23.75 8.84 -0.94
N VAL A 193 24.08 7.85 -0.11
CA VAL A 193 24.87 8.07 1.07
C VAL A 193 26.25 8.35 0.49
N LYS A 194 26.51 9.63 0.16
CA LYS A 194 27.85 10.14 0.47
C LYS A 194 28.02 9.71 1.91
N GLU A 195 28.97 8.80 2.18
CA GLU A 195 29.44 8.58 3.52
C GLU A 195 29.77 9.98 4.03
N LYS A 196 28.81 10.61 4.71
CA LYS A 196 29.15 11.60 5.71
C LYS A 196 29.95 10.71 6.63
N ALA A 197 31.28 10.83 6.54
CA ALA A 197 32.18 10.32 7.55
C ALA A 197 31.42 10.56 8.84
N ALA A 198 30.94 9.46 9.45
CA ALA A 198 30.06 9.58 10.60
C ALA A 198 30.76 10.60 11.47
N ASP A 199 30.10 11.73 11.74
CA ASP A 199 30.71 12.74 12.59
C ASP A 199 30.87 11.99 13.91
N SER A 200 32.07 11.44 14.09
CA SER A 200 32.40 10.45 15.11
C SER A 200 32.44 11.11 16.47
N ARG A 201 32.26 12.43 16.47
CA ARG A 201 31.72 13.22 17.56
C ARG A 201 30.32 12.68 17.89
N LEU A 202 30.31 11.71 18.81
CA LEU A 202 29.21 11.57 19.76
C LEU A 202 28.72 12.98 20.10
N PRO A 203 27.40 13.26 20.04
CA PRO A 203 26.92 14.59 20.34
C PRO A 203 27.56 15.06 21.65
N GLU A 204 28.17 16.24 21.66
CA GLU A 204 28.90 16.83 22.81
C GLU A 204 28.00 17.05 24.04
N ARG A 205 26.77 16.54 24.04
CA ARG A 205 25.74 16.74 25.05
C ARG A 205 25.26 15.38 25.52
N GLY A 206 25.43 15.11 26.81
CA GLY A 206 25.15 13.84 27.48
C GLY A 206 23.67 13.41 27.54
N ALA A 207 22.85 13.79 26.56
CA ALA A 207 21.47 13.35 26.42
C ALA A 207 21.31 12.44 25.19
N VAL A 208 20.61 11.32 25.36
CA VAL A 208 20.27 10.40 24.27
C VAL A 208 19.06 10.96 23.51
N ARG A 209 19.21 11.19 22.20
CA ARG A 209 18.11 11.61 21.34
C ARG A 209 17.36 10.39 20.80
N ILE A 210 16.04 10.34 21.00
CA ILE A 210 15.15 9.25 20.58
C ILE A 210 14.06 9.84 19.69
N LEU A 211 13.94 9.36 18.46
CA LEU A 211 12.87 9.72 17.52
C LEU A 211 11.80 8.63 17.49
N HIS A 212 10.52 9.00 17.68
CA HIS A 212 9.38 8.11 17.50
C HIS A 212 8.40 8.69 16.47
N SER A 213 8.34 8.08 15.29
CA SER A 213 7.51 8.56 14.17
C SER A 213 6.48 7.51 13.74
N PRO A 214 5.45 7.24 14.56
CA PRO A 214 4.42 6.24 14.26
C PRO A 214 3.45 6.76 13.19
N SER A 215 3.20 5.98 12.15
CA SER A 215 2.16 6.29 11.16
C SER A 215 0.73 6.21 11.72
N HIS A 216 0.54 5.43 12.78
CA HIS A 216 -0.74 5.30 13.48
C HIS A 216 -0.49 5.22 15.00
N PRO A 217 -0.49 6.35 15.71
CA PRO A 217 0.01 6.42 17.09
C PRO A 217 -0.65 5.43 18.06
N GLU A 218 -1.98 5.31 18.00
CA GLU A 218 -2.77 4.41 18.86
C GLU A 218 -2.38 2.94 18.64
N ALA A 219 -2.47 2.46 17.40
CA ALA A 219 -2.12 1.07 17.06
C ALA A 219 -0.64 0.74 17.29
N LYS A 220 0.24 1.75 17.32
CA LYS A 220 1.67 1.59 17.62
C LYS A 220 1.99 1.77 19.12
N GLY A 221 0.99 1.98 19.96
CA GLY A 221 1.16 2.08 21.41
C GLY A 221 1.94 3.32 21.84
N THR A 222 1.75 4.44 21.15
CA THR A 222 2.53 5.67 21.37
C THR A 222 2.44 6.18 22.80
N ASP A 223 1.28 6.03 23.44
CA ASP A 223 1.11 6.44 24.85
C ASP A 223 2.04 5.63 25.76
N ARG A 224 2.11 4.30 25.56
CA ARG A 224 3.04 3.44 26.30
C ARG A 224 4.51 3.80 26.07
N VAL A 225 4.87 4.19 24.84
CA VAL A 225 6.22 4.67 24.54
C VAL A 225 6.51 5.95 25.30
N ARG A 226 5.60 6.93 25.28
CA ARG A 226 5.74 8.21 25.98
C ARG A 226 5.81 8.02 27.50
N ASP A 227 4.95 7.19 28.08
CA ASP A 227 4.98 6.86 29.50
C ASP A 227 6.33 6.24 29.91
N THR A 228 6.89 5.39 29.05
CA THR A 228 8.21 4.78 29.26
C THR A 228 9.32 5.84 29.23
N ILE A 229 9.26 6.79 28.28
CA ILE A 229 10.22 7.89 28.18
C ILE A 229 10.17 8.78 29.42
N GLU A 230 8.98 9.13 29.90
CA GLU A 230 8.82 9.95 31.11
C GLU A 230 9.31 9.20 32.36
N SER A 231 9.04 7.89 32.46
CA SER A 231 9.59 7.05 33.54
C SER A 231 11.12 7.03 33.54
N LEU A 232 11.76 7.00 32.37
CA LEU A 232 13.22 7.06 32.26
C LEU A 232 13.76 8.45 32.62
N ARG A 233 13.12 9.53 32.18
CA ARG A 233 13.48 10.90 32.60
C ARG A 233 13.39 11.06 34.12
N ALA A 234 12.34 10.54 34.74
CA ALA A 234 12.18 10.56 36.20
C ALA A 234 13.27 9.77 36.95
N LYS A 235 13.89 8.77 36.31
CA LYS A 235 15.04 8.02 36.85
C LYS A 235 16.39 8.74 36.66
N GLY A 236 16.40 9.94 36.09
CA GLY A 236 17.60 10.77 35.91
C GLY A 236 18.29 10.60 34.56
N TYR A 237 17.71 9.85 33.62
CA TYR A 237 18.29 9.71 32.28
C TYR A 237 18.02 10.96 31.44
N ALA A 238 19.08 11.59 30.93
CA ALA A 238 18.98 12.70 30.00
C ALA A 238 18.51 12.19 28.62
N ILE A 239 17.24 12.44 28.27
CA ILE A 239 16.63 11.98 27.03
C ILE A 239 15.95 13.14 26.29
N GLU A 240 16.35 13.36 25.04
CA GLU A 240 15.65 14.23 24.09
C GLU A 240 14.72 13.39 23.22
N TYR A 241 13.41 13.45 23.48
CA TYR A 241 12.40 12.72 22.72
C TYR A 241 11.80 13.61 21.63
N VAL A 242 11.83 13.11 20.39
CA VAL A 242 11.35 13.77 19.16
C VAL A 242 10.20 12.99 18.55
#